data_AF-A0A524I5C7-F1
#
_entry.id   AF-A0A524I5C7-F1
#
_cell.length_a   1.000
_cell.length_b   1.000
_cell.length_c   1.000
_cell.angle_alpha   90.00
_cell.angle_beta   90.00
_cell.angle_gamma   90.00
#
_symmetry.space_group_name_H-M   'P 1'
#
loop_
_entity.id
_entity.type
_entity.pdbx_description
1 polymer ?
#
loop_
_entity_poly.entity_id
_entity_poly.type
_entity_poly.pdbx_seq_one_letter_code
_entity_poly.pdbx_strand_id
1 'polypeptide(L)'
;MAEESDGRSGDRNGSLPQEVAAGLREAGGLEGLRSVMPDEATLKSLAERHQALSDPFRLSIIYFLRGSELCPCVLKDITGLSDSKLSYHLSILEKAGMIVWRQNKNWRVYSLTDLGKRSVP
;
A
#
# COMPACT_ATOMS: atom_id res chain seq x y z
N MET A 1 39.53 28.56 -33.58
CA MET A 1 39.74 27.22 -33.00
C MET A 1 39.09 27.28 -31.64
N ALA A 2 37.85 26.79 -31.52
CA ALA A 2 37.05 26.95 -30.31
C ALA A 2 37.49 25.92 -29.28
N GLU A 3 37.90 26.42 -28.12
CA GLU A 3 38.32 25.64 -26.96
C GLU A 3 37.15 24.87 -26.33
N GLU A 4 37.53 23.77 -25.71
CA GLU A 4 36.70 22.75 -25.05
C GLU A 4 35.92 23.24 -23.82
N SER A 5 34.87 22.45 -23.56
CA SER A 5 34.33 22.08 -22.24
C SER A 5 33.52 23.09 -21.43
N ASP A 6 32.26 22.73 -21.14
CA ASP A 6 31.83 22.64 -19.75
C ASP A 6 30.68 21.61 -19.59
N GLY A 7 31.05 20.35 -19.53
CA GLY A 7 30.18 19.28 -19.03
C GLY A 7 30.11 19.38 -17.51
N ARG A 8 29.26 20.26 -17.00
CA ARG A 8 29.13 20.51 -15.56
C ARG A 8 28.35 19.38 -14.88
N SER A 9 29.01 18.23 -14.71
CA SER A 9 28.58 17.17 -13.81
C SER A 9 28.73 17.66 -12.38
N GLY A 10 27.61 18.00 -11.74
CA GLY A 10 27.55 18.52 -10.38
C GLY A 10 27.84 17.44 -9.35
N ASP A 11 29.10 17.05 -9.22
CA ASP A 11 29.57 16.20 -8.13
C ASP A 11 30.07 17.10 -6.99
N ARG A 12 29.16 17.57 -6.13
CA ARG A 12 29.54 18.19 -4.85
C ARG A 12 29.82 17.09 -3.84
N ASN A 13 30.96 16.44 -4.03
CA ASN A 13 31.44 15.31 -3.24
C ASN A 13 31.86 15.76 -1.83
N GLY A 14 31.10 15.33 -0.82
CA GLY A 14 31.66 14.91 0.46
C GLY A 14 31.50 13.40 0.51
N SER A 15 32.61 12.68 0.33
CA SER A 15 32.68 11.24 0.03
C SER A 15 31.68 10.39 0.81
N LEU A 16 30.78 9.72 0.07
CA LEU A 16 29.88 8.71 0.62
C LEU A 16 30.66 7.68 1.45
N PRO A 17 30.09 7.17 2.56
CA PRO A 17 30.66 6.02 3.28
C PRO A 17 30.97 4.88 2.29
N GLN A 18 32.08 4.16 2.53
CA GLN A 18 32.56 3.13 1.62
C GLN A 18 31.49 2.07 1.33
N GLU A 19 30.67 1.74 2.33
CA GLU A 19 29.57 0.78 2.23
C GLU A 19 28.49 1.28 1.27
N VAL A 20 28.12 2.57 1.34
CA VAL A 20 27.11 3.18 0.45
C VAL A 20 27.65 3.27 -0.97
N ALA A 21 28.92 3.65 -1.14
CA ALA A 21 29.56 3.71 -2.45
C ALA A 21 29.68 2.31 -3.10
N ALA A 22 29.97 1.27 -2.30
CA ALA A 22 29.99 -0.11 -2.78
C ALA A 22 28.60 -0.58 -3.21
N GLY A 23 27.57 -0.35 -2.40
CA GLY A 23 26.20 -0.70 -2.74
C GLY A 23 25.69 0.05 -3.98
N LEU A 24 26.03 1.33 -4.13
CA LEU A 24 25.67 2.10 -5.33
C LEU A 24 26.34 1.53 -6.58
N ARG A 25 27.61 1.11 -6.51
CA ARG A 25 28.29 0.45 -7.65
C ARG A 25 27.64 -0.89 -7.97
N GLU A 26 27.34 -1.71 -6.96
CA GLU A 26 26.69 -3.01 -7.14
C GLU A 26 25.30 -2.88 -7.77
N ALA A 27 24.55 -1.85 -7.38
CA ALA A 27 23.24 -1.54 -7.93
C ALA A 27 23.28 -0.92 -9.36
N GLY A 28 24.45 -0.74 -9.97
CA GLY A 28 24.58 -0.13 -11.30
C GLY A 28 24.55 1.41 -11.29
N GLY A 29 24.95 2.03 -10.20
CA GLY A 29 24.96 3.49 -10.04
C GLY A 29 23.57 4.08 -9.80
N LEU A 30 23.48 5.41 -9.91
CA LEU A 30 22.20 6.12 -9.78
C LEU A 30 21.20 5.70 -10.87
N GLU A 31 21.69 5.37 -12.06
CA GLU A 31 20.87 4.90 -13.17
C GLU A 31 20.27 3.53 -12.88
N GLY A 32 21.08 2.58 -12.39
CA GLY A 32 20.57 1.27 -11.99
C GLY A 32 19.52 1.36 -10.88
N LEU A 33 19.73 2.22 -9.87
CA LEU A 33 18.70 2.48 -8.84
C LEU A 33 17.41 3.11 -9.40
N ARG A 34 17.51 3.98 -10.40
CA ARG A 34 16.31 4.55 -11.05
C ARG A 34 15.57 3.51 -11.88
N SER A 35 16.28 2.55 -12.49
CA SER A 35 15.70 1.51 -13.34
C SER A 35 14.83 0.50 -12.58
N VAL A 36 15.04 0.34 -11.27
CA VAL A 36 14.21 -0.56 -10.44
C VAL A 36 12.90 0.07 -9.96
N MET A 37 12.73 1.38 -10.14
CA MET A 37 11.51 2.07 -9.74
C MET A 37 10.33 1.59 -10.58
N PRO A 38 9.23 1.12 -9.96
CA PRO A 38 7.99 0.88 -10.70
C PRO A 38 7.47 2.16 -11.33
N ASP A 39 6.61 2.01 -12.33
CA ASP A 39 5.90 3.14 -12.93
C ASP A 39 4.98 3.85 -11.90
N GLU A 40 4.61 5.09 -12.23
CA GLU A 40 3.79 5.94 -11.35
C GLU A 40 2.43 5.32 -11.01
N ALA A 41 1.79 4.63 -11.96
CA ALA A 41 0.49 4.01 -11.72
C ALA A 41 0.60 2.85 -10.73
N THR A 42 1.66 2.04 -10.85
CA THR A 42 1.98 0.97 -9.91
C THR A 42 2.23 1.52 -8.50
N LEU A 43 3.04 2.58 -8.37
CA LEU A 43 3.32 3.24 -7.09
C LEU A 43 2.06 3.81 -6.45
N LYS A 44 1.20 4.47 -7.23
CA LYS A 44 -0.07 5.02 -6.73
C LYS A 44 -0.99 3.93 -6.22
N SER A 45 -1.15 2.83 -6.98
CA SER A 45 -1.95 1.68 -6.55
C SER A 45 -1.41 1.04 -5.28
N LEU A 46 -0.07 0.91 -5.15
CA LEU A 46 0.56 0.44 -3.93
C LEU A 46 0.27 1.36 -2.74
N ALA A 47 0.42 2.67 -2.91
CA ALA A 47 0.16 3.64 -1.86
C ALA A 47 -1.30 3.60 -1.39
N GLU A 48 -2.27 3.56 -2.30
CA GLU A 48 -3.69 3.44 -1.97
C GLU A 48 -3.99 2.18 -1.13
N ARG A 49 -3.41 1.04 -1.50
CA ARG A 49 -3.53 -0.21 -0.73
C ARG A 49 -2.93 -0.09 0.67
N HIS A 50 -1.71 0.44 0.79
CA HIS A 50 -1.06 0.59 2.10
C HIS A 50 -1.80 1.61 2.98
N GLN A 51 -2.32 2.69 2.41
CA GLN A 51 -3.16 3.67 3.12
C GLN A 51 -4.45 3.03 3.65
N ALA A 52 -5.05 2.11 2.89
CA ALA A 52 -6.21 1.34 3.36
C ALA A 52 -5.86 0.41 4.53
N LEU A 53 -4.61 -0.03 4.66
CA LEU A 53 -4.15 -0.91 5.74
C LEU A 53 -3.51 -0.14 6.92
N SER A 54 -3.27 1.16 6.79
CA SER A 54 -2.57 1.97 7.80
C SER A 54 -3.40 2.33 9.03
N ASP A 55 -4.54 1.67 9.25
CA ASP A 55 -5.49 1.97 10.33
C ASP A 55 -5.83 0.69 11.10
N PRO A 56 -5.76 0.72 12.44
CA PRO A 56 -5.93 -0.47 13.26
C PRO A 56 -7.35 -1.06 13.20
N PHE A 57 -8.39 -0.24 13.00
CA PHE A 57 -9.75 -0.75 12.85
C PHE A 57 -9.92 -1.47 11.51
N ARG A 58 -9.34 -0.94 10.43
CA ARG A 58 -9.36 -1.60 9.11
C ARG A 58 -8.62 -2.93 9.14
N LEU A 59 -7.46 -2.99 9.80
CA LEU A 59 -6.74 -4.25 10.01
C LEU A 59 -7.58 -5.24 10.83
N SER A 60 -8.23 -4.77 11.90
CA SER A 60 -9.10 -5.62 12.73
C SER A 60 -10.25 -6.22 11.92
N ILE A 61 -10.92 -5.41 11.07
CA ILE A 61 -11.98 -5.87 10.17
C ILE A 61 -11.46 -6.97 9.23
N ILE A 62 -10.26 -6.81 8.65
CA ILE A 62 -9.68 -7.86 7.79
C ILE A 62 -9.46 -9.16 8.58
N TYR A 63 -8.93 -9.10 9.80
CA TYR A 63 -8.75 -10.28 10.65
C TYR A 63 -10.07 -10.96 10.99
N PHE A 64 -11.13 -10.21 11.30
CA PHE A 64 -12.45 -10.79 11.54
C PHE A 64 -13.03 -11.45 10.29
N LEU A 65 -12.90 -10.80 9.12
CA LEU A 65 -13.37 -11.33 7.84
C LEU A 65 -12.55 -12.54 7.33
N ARG A 66 -11.34 -12.74 7.85
CA ARG A 66 -10.54 -13.95 7.59
C ARG A 66 -11.12 -15.18 8.31
N GLY A 67 -11.76 -14.97 9.45
CA GLY A 67 -12.42 -16.04 10.21
C GLY A 67 -13.79 -16.42 9.65
N SER A 68 -14.56 -15.46 9.15
CA SER A 68 -15.89 -15.71 8.57
C SER A 68 -16.39 -14.54 7.71
N GLU A 69 -17.38 -14.79 6.84
CA GLU A 69 -18.09 -13.70 6.15
C GLU A 69 -19.09 -13.04 7.11
N LEU A 70 -19.01 -11.72 7.29
CA LEU A 70 -19.76 -11.01 8.34
C LEU A 70 -20.64 -9.88 7.79
N CYS A 71 -21.77 -9.64 8.45
CA CYS A 71 -22.58 -8.44 8.22
C CYS A 71 -21.99 -7.22 8.95
N PRO A 72 -22.35 -5.99 8.53
CA PRO A 72 -22.04 -4.78 9.30
C PRO A 72 -22.53 -4.82 10.76
N CYS A 73 -23.65 -5.49 11.03
CA CYS A 73 -24.16 -5.68 12.39
C CYS A 73 -23.14 -6.36 13.31
N VAL A 74 -22.64 -7.53 12.91
CA VAL A 74 -21.67 -8.29 13.70
C VAL A 74 -20.34 -7.55 13.78
N LEU A 75 -19.91 -6.92 12.70
CA LEU A 75 -18.70 -6.08 12.73
C LEU A 75 -18.84 -4.91 13.70
N LYS A 76 -20.00 -4.27 13.77
CA LYS A 76 -20.29 -3.21 14.73
C LYS A 76 -20.19 -3.73 16.17
N ASP A 77 -20.83 -4.86 16.45
CA ASP A 77 -20.87 -5.44 17.79
C ASP A 77 -19.47 -5.81 18.28
N ILE A 78 -18.60 -6.34 17.40
CA ILE A 78 -17.23 -6.73 17.76
C ILE A 78 -16.28 -5.52 17.82
N THR A 79 -16.43 -4.55 16.92
CA THR A 79 -15.50 -3.39 16.84
C THR A 79 -15.88 -2.24 17.78
N GLY A 80 -17.13 -2.18 18.25
CA GLY A 80 -17.65 -1.06 19.06
C GLY A 80 -17.77 0.26 18.31
N LEU A 81 -17.66 0.25 16.98
CA LEU A 81 -17.71 1.46 16.15
C LEU A 81 -19.15 1.95 15.95
N SER A 82 -19.30 3.26 15.70
CA SER A 82 -20.56 3.81 15.20
C SER A 82 -20.82 3.35 13.76
N ASP A 83 -22.08 3.35 13.34
CA ASP A 83 -22.48 2.92 11.98
C ASP A 83 -21.78 3.75 10.89
N SER A 84 -21.65 5.06 11.09
CA SER A 84 -20.97 5.96 10.15
C SER A 84 -19.48 5.65 10.03
N LYS A 85 -18.82 5.36 11.16
CA LYS A 85 -17.38 5.08 11.18
C LYS A 85 -17.08 3.70 10.59
N LEU A 86 -17.90 2.69 10.91
CA LEU A 86 -17.79 1.37 10.30
C LEU A 86 -18.01 1.44 8.78
N SER A 87 -19.05 2.13 8.33
CA SER A 87 -19.35 2.29 6.90
C SER A 87 -18.21 3.00 6.14
N TYR A 88 -17.59 4.01 6.76
CA TYR A 88 -16.41 4.69 6.22
C TYR A 88 -15.24 3.72 6.02
N HIS A 89 -14.92 2.91 7.04
CA HIS A 89 -13.85 1.92 6.95
C HIS A 89 -14.12 0.84 5.91
N LEU A 90 -15.35 0.33 5.83
CA LEU A 90 -15.77 -0.65 4.82
C LEU A 90 -15.65 -0.07 3.40
N SER A 91 -16.05 1.18 3.19
CA SER A 91 -15.92 1.83 1.88
C SER A 91 -14.47 1.98 1.43
N ILE A 92 -13.55 2.31 2.35
CA ILE A 92 -12.11 2.39 2.03
C ILE A 92 -11.56 1.02 1.65
N LEU A 93 -11.89 -0.01 2.42
CA LEU A 93 -11.44 -1.38 2.15
C LEU A 93 -11.99 -1.92 0.83
N GLU A 94 -13.25 -1.60 0.50
CA GLU A 94 -13.90 -1.98 -0.76
C GLU A 94 -13.24 -1.26 -1.96
N LYS A 95 -13.01 0.06 -1.85
CA LYS A 95 -12.31 0.84 -2.89
C LYS A 95 -10.87 0.37 -3.11
N ALA A 96 -10.19 -0.07 -2.05
CA ALA A 96 -8.86 -0.66 -2.13
C ALA A 96 -8.87 -2.12 -2.64
N GLY A 97 -10.04 -2.68 -2.95
CA GLY A 97 -10.19 -4.05 -3.44
C GLY A 97 -9.86 -5.13 -2.41
N MET A 98 -9.83 -4.80 -1.11
CA MET A 98 -9.51 -5.74 -0.03
C MET A 98 -10.71 -6.61 0.36
N ILE A 99 -11.91 -6.03 0.28
CA ILE A 99 -13.16 -6.71 0.61
C ILE A 99 -14.15 -6.57 -0.53
N VAL A 100 -15.07 -7.51 -0.59
CA VAL A 100 -16.27 -7.46 -1.42
C VAL A 100 -17.48 -7.75 -0.55
N TRP A 101 -18.67 -7.49 -1.06
CA TRP A 101 -19.90 -7.88 -0.39
C TRP A 101 -20.88 -8.49 -1.38
N ARG A 102 -21.81 -9.26 -0.83
CA ARG A 102 -22.96 -9.81 -1.54
C ARG A 102 -24.24 -9.54 -0.75
N GLN A 103 -25.34 -9.41 -1.47
CA GLN A 103 -26.66 -9.34 -0.84
C GLN A 103 -27.09 -10.75 -0.42
N ASN A 104 -27.54 -10.89 0.83
CA ASN A 104 -28.15 -12.11 1.36
C ASN A 104 -29.47 -11.75 2.05
N LYS A 105 -30.58 -11.94 1.33
CA LYS A 105 -31.91 -11.45 1.75
C LYS A 105 -31.86 -9.94 2.01
N ASN A 106 -31.99 -9.52 3.28
CA ASN A 106 -31.97 -8.12 3.70
C ASN A 106 -30.59 -7.67 4.19
N TRP A 107 -29.57 -8.53 4.13
CA TRP A 107 -28.26 -8.29 4.72
C TRP A 107 -27.19 -8.10 3.64
N ARG A 108 -26.27 -7.16 3.87
CA ARG A 108 -24.97 -7.17 3.18
C ARG A 108 -24.02 -8.04 3.97
N VAL A 109 -23.39 -8.99 3.30
CA VAL A 109 -22.39 -9.88 3.88
C VAL A 109 -21.05 -9.61 3.19
N TYR A 110 -20.05 -9.24 3.98
CA TYR A 110 -18.71 -8.90 3.52
C TYR A 110 -17.79 -10.11 3.61
N SER A 111 -16.85 -10.21 2.67
CA SER A 111 -15.80 -11.22 2.66
C SER A 111 -14.51 -10.65 2.06
N LEU A 112 -13.39 -11.32 2.35
CA LEU A 112 -12.09 -10.93 1.80
C LEU A 112 -11.98 -11.33 0.33
N THR A 113 -11.44 -10.43 -0.48
CA THR A 113 -10.93 -10.79 -1.81
C THR A 113 -9.63 -11.58 -1.69
N ASP A 114 -9.14 -12.12 -2.79
CA ASP A 114 -7.82 -12.75 -2.83
C ASP A 114 -6.69 -11.77 -2.49
N LEU A 115 -6.87 -10.47 -2.80
CA LEU A 115 -5.95 -9.43 -2.37
C LEU A 115 -6.01 -9.23 -0.85
N GLY A 116 -7.21 -9.12 -0.28
CA GLY A 116 -7.41 -8.97 1.18
C GLY A 116 -6.89 -10.16 1.99
N LYS A 117 -6.96 -11.37 1.44
CA LYS A 117 -6.39 -12.58 2.09
C LYS A 117 -4.87 -12.58 2.15
N ARG A 118 -4.20 -11.94 1.19
CA ARG A 118 -2.73 -11.89 1.07
C ARG A 118 -2.12 -10.63 1.71
N SER A 119 -2.93 -9.64 2.06
CA SER A 119 -2.45 -8.31 2.46
C SER A 119 -2.01 -8.22 3.92
N VAL A 120 -2.34 -9.21 4.74
CA VAL A 120 -1.93 -9.32 6.15
C VAL A 120 -1.49 -10.75 6.42
N PRO A 121 -0.34 -10.97 7.10
CA PRO A 121 0.15 -12.31 7.43
C PRO A 121 -0.88 -13.13 8.21
#